data_AF-A0A930B1P0-F1
#
_entry.id   AF-A0A930B1P0-F1
#
_cell.length_a   1.000
_cell.length_b   1.000
_cell.length_c   1.000
_cell.angle_alpha   90.00
_cell.angle_beta   90.00
_cell.angle_gamma   90.00
#
_symmetry.space_group_name_H-M   'P 1'
#
loop_
_entity.id
_entity.type
_entity.pdbx_description
1 polymer ?
#
loop_
_entity_poly.entity_id
_entity_poly.type
_entity_poly.pdbx_seq_one_letter_code
_entity_poly.pdbx_strand_id
1 'polypeptide(L)' 'MAKVQFNDVSFSYGDKKIIQNLSLEVNDGEIMGVIGPSGCGKTTL' A
#
# COMPACT_ATOMS: atom_id res chain seq x y z
N MET A 1 15.14 5.29 -14.05
CA MET A 1 14.22 4.16 -13.88
C MET A 1 13.96 4.04 -12.39
N ALA A 2 12.71 4.15 -11.97
CA ALA A 2 12.33 4.28 -10.57
C ALA A 2 11.50 3.06 -10.15
N LYS A 3 12.05 2.28 -9.22
CA LYS A 3 11.35 1.18 -8.54
C LYS A 3 10.62 1.76 -7.32
N VAL A 4 9.37 1.35 -7.11
CA VAL A 4 8.62 1.65 -5.88
C VAL A 4 8.61 0.41 -5.00
N GLN A 5 8.98 0.56 -3.72
CA GLN A 5 9.05 -0.55 -2.79
C GLN A 5 8.56 -0.13 -1.40
N PHE A 6 7.70 -0.96 -0.81
CA PHE A 6 7.30 -0.92 0.58
C PHE A 6 7.78 -2.19 1.27
N ASN A 7 8.35 -2.07 2.47
CA ASN A 7 8.81 -3.20 3.28
C ASN A 7 8.19 -3.10 4.68
N ASP A 8 7.32 -4.06 5.00
CA ASP A 8 6.64 -4.24 6.29
C ASP A 8 5.95 -2.97 6.83
N VAL A 9 5.38 -2.17 5.92
CA VAL A 9 4.78 -0.88 6.26
C VAL A 9 3.47 -1.07 7.01
N SER A 10 3.32 -0.37 8.13
CA SER A 10 2.08 -0.29 8.90
C SER A 10 1.68 1.17 9.08
N PHE A 11 0.38 1.45 9.03
CA PHE A 11 -0.15 2.80 9.21
C PHE A 11 -1.52 2.77 9.89
N SER A 12 -1.76 3.76 10.76
CA SER A 12 -3.01 3.94 11.49
C SER A 12 -3.45 5.41 11.48
N TYR A 13 -4.75 5.64 11.38
CA TYR A 13 -5.36 6.93 11.75
C TYR A 13 -5.85 6.83 13.19
N GLY A 14 -5.12 7.44 14.13
CA GLY A 14 -5.36 7.24 15.57
C GLY A 14 -5.23 5.77 15.93
N ASP A 15 -6.24 5.23 16.62
CA ASP A 15 -6.28 3.82 17.04
C ASP A 15 -6.69 2.86 15.91
N LYS A 16 -7.19 3.38 14.78
CA LYS A 16 -7.65 2.54 13.66
C LYS A 16 -6.48 2.18 12.76
N LYS A 17 -6.11 0.90 12.78
CA LYS A 17 -5.12 0.32 11.86
C LYS A 17 -5.70 0.21 10.45
N ILE A 18 -5.01 0.81 9.47
CA ILE A 18 -5.43 0.84 8.07
C ILE A 18 -4.54 -0.07 7.23
N ILE A 19 -3.22 0.03 7.41
CA ILE A 19 -2.23 -0.81 6.75
C ILE A 19 -1.49 -1.59 7.83
N GLN A 20 -1.30 -2.89 7.62
CA GLN A 20 -0.60 -3.76 8.55
C GLN A 20 0.41 -4.63 7.80
N ASN A 21 1.69 -4.41 8.09
CA ASN A 21 2.82 -5.18 7.57
C ASN A 21 2.77 -5.40 6.05
N LEU A 22 2.50 -4.33 5.31
CA LEU A 22 2.42 -4.36 3.86
C LEU A 22 3.81 -4.32 3.24
N SER A 23 4.11 -5.34 2.46
CA SER A 23 5.29 -5.42 1.61
C SER A 23 4.85 -5.54 0.16
N LEU A 24 5.31 -4.62 -0.70
CA LEU A 24 5.00 -4.62 -2.12
C LEU A 24 6.15 -4.03 -2.93
N GLU A 25 6.24 -4.44 -4.18
CA GLU A 25 7.22 -3.99 -5.14
C GLU A 25 6.53 -3.71 -6.48
N VAL A 26 6.80 -2.54 -7.06
CA VAL A 26 6.34 -2.17 -8.40
C VAL A 26 7.56 -1.82 -9.24
N ASN A 27 7.70 -2.53 -10.34
CA ASN A 27 8.83 -2.36 -11.25
C ASN A 27 8.63 -1.19 -12.21
N ASP A 28 9.73 -0.69 -12.76
CA ASP A 28 9.70 0.34 -13.80
C ASP A 28 8.91 -0.17 -15.03
N GLY A 29 7.88 0.57 -15.43
CA GLY A 29 6.98 0.20 -16.54
C GLY A 29 5.86 -0.77 -16.18
N GLU A 30 5.76 -1.22 -14.93
CA GLU A 30 4.65 -2.05 -14.45
C GLU A 30 3.39 -1.21 -14.16
N ILE A 31 2.22 -1.74 -14.52
CA ILE A 31 0.93 -1.15 -14.16
C ILE A 31 0.32 -2.00 -13.05
N MET A 32 0.29 -1.46 -11.83
CA MET A 32 -0.33 -2.08 -10.67
C MET A 32 -1.68 -1.43 -10.35
N GLY A 33 -2.72 -2.26 -10.17
CA GLY A 33 -4.03 -1.81 -9.69
C GLY A 33 -4.26 -2.17 -8.22
N VAL A 34 -4.70 -1.21 -7.42
CA VAL A 34 -5.12 -1.44 -6.02
C VAL A 34 -6.63 -1.53 -5.95
N ILE A 35 -7.17 -2.73 -5.66
CA ILE A 35 -8.61 -3.02 -5.62
C ILE A 35 -9.07 -3.51 -4.24
N GLY A 36 -10.34 -3.28 -3.92
CA GLY A 36 -10.93 -3.71 -2.65
C GLY A 36 -12.08 -2.81 -2.17
N PRO A 37 -12.80 -3.22 -1.12
CA PRO A 37 -13.97 -2.50 -0.59
C PRO A 37 -13.67 -1.05 -0.15
N SER A 38 -14.69 -0.21 -0.04
CA SER A 38 -14.50 1.16 0.47
C SER A 38 -13.95 1.14 1.90
N GLY A 39 -12.98 1.99 2.19
CA GLY A 39 -12.35 2.09 3.52
C GLY A 39 -11.27 1.05 3.84
N CYS A 40 -10.88 0.17 2.91
CA CYS A 40 -9.83 -0.84 3.14
C CYS A 40 -8.38 -0.31 3.02
N GLY A 41 -8.17 1.00 2.88
CA GLY A 41 -6.84 1.61 2.86
C GLY A 41 -6.22 1.89 1.49
N LYS A 42 -6.94 1.70 0.38
CA LYS A 42 -6.40 1.88 -0.99
C LYS A 42 -5.81 3.26 -1.30
N THR A 43 -6.47 4.32 -0.82
CA THR A 43 -6.00 5.72 -1.01
C THR A 43 -4.95 6.10 0.03
N THR A 44 -4.84 5.32 1.10
CA THR A 44 -3.84 5.51 2.15
C THR A 44 -2.51 4.86 1.76
N LEU A 45 -2.58 3.76 1.01
CA LEU A 45 -1.45 3.14 0.33
C LEU A 45 -0.92 4.06 -0.78
#